data_AF-A0A2V8YKW8-F1
#
_entry.id   AF-A0A2V8YKW8-F1
#
_cell.length_a   1.000
_cell.length_b   1.000
_cell.length_c   1.000
_cell.angle_alpha   90.00
_cell.angle_beta   90.00
_cell.angle_gamma   90.00
#
_symmetry.space_group_name_H-M   'P 1'
#
loop_
_entity.id
_entity.type
_entity.pdbx_description
1 polymer ?
#
loop_
_entity_poly.entity_id
_entity_poly.type
_entity_poly.pdbx_seq_one_letter_code
_entity_poly.pdbx_strand_id
1 'polypeptide(L)'
;MNVTCKDRERIFEDSTAAEWAALEAHAAACPECAEKLHAWKSLSVAAKQLQDYSASPELWTRIERALVEADAREAHCAERKRWFSFLPNISLPRQTALAGAFVLILTVSVSWIYLHQRPVKPGQPDSPLLKSAALNEVESTESAYEKAIDKLAGEAKPQLKDPATPLMANYHEKLLVLDSAIADLRAQAGLNPSNAQLRYQLLAMYQEKQKTLEEVLEAGK
;
A
#
# COMPACT_ATOMS: atom_id res chain seq x y z
N MET A 1 -31.91 9.50 -26.79
CA MET A 1 -30.91 8.46 -27.11
C MET A 1 -31.64 7.14 -27.22
N ASN A 2 -31.31 6.30 -28.21
CA ASN A 2 -31.94 4.99 -28.36
C ASN A 2 -31.13 3.97 -27.55
N VAL A 3 -31.67 3.57 -26.39
CA VAL A 3 -31.15 2.47 -25.58
C VAL A 3 -31.78 1.17 -26.05
N THR A 4 -30.96 0.14 -26.21
CA THR A 4 -31.40 -1.21 -26.57
C THR A 4 -31.24 -2.17 -25.39
N CYS A 5 -31.85 -3.36 -25.47
CA CYS A 5 -31.73 -4.37 -24.41
C CYS A 5 -30.27 -4.77 -24.11
N LYS A 6 -29.37 -4.68 -25.09
CA LYS A 6 -27.95 -5.03 -24.94
C LYS A 6 -27.17 -4.02 -24.10
N ASP A 7 -27.62 -2.77 -24.07
CA ASP A 7 -26.95 -1.69 -23.35
C ASP A 7 -27.21 -1.76 -21.84
N ARG A 8 -28.20 -2.55 -21.40
CA ARG A 8 -28.63 -2.66 -20.00
C ARG A 8 -27.48 -2.93 -19.03
N GLU A 9 -26.64 -3.93 -19.32
CA GLU A 9 -25.57 -4.34 -18.40
C GLU A 9 -24.52 -3.24 -18.25
N ARG A 10 -24.12 -2.64 -19.38
CA ARG A 10 -23.20 -1.51 -19.42
C ARG A 10 -23.76 -0.32 -18.63
N ILE A 11 -25.07 -0.08 -18.73
CA ILE A 11 -25.74 1.02 -18.02
C ILE A 11 -25.79 0.75 -16.50
N PHE A 12 -25.84 -0.50 -16.06
CA PHE A 12 -25.79 -0.82 -14.62
C PHE A 12 -24.40 -0.62 -14.01
N GLU A 13 -23.33 -0.80 -14.79
CA GLU A 13 -21.94 -0.66 -14.32
C GLU A 13 -21.48 0.81 -14.28
N ASP A 14 -21.55 1.52 -15.41
CA ASP A 14 -21.04 2.89 -15.54
C ASP A 14 -21.95 3.70 -16.46
N SER A 15 -22.83 4.51 -15.86
CA SER A 15 -23.80 5.29 -16.62
C SER A 15 -24.02 6.70 -16.11
N THR A 16 -24.45 7.53 -17.05
CA THR A 16 -24.90 8.89 -16.78
C THR A 16 -26.39 8.92 -16.44
N ALA A 17 -26.84 9.99 -15.77
CA ALA A 17 -28.26 10.18 -15.45
C ALA A 17 -29.17 10.16 -16.69
N ALA A 18 -28.68 10.63 -17.84
CA ALA A 18 -29.42 10.63 -19.10
C ALA A 18 -29.63 9.20 -19.66
N GLU A 19 -28.66 8.31 -19.47
CA GLU A 19 -28.74 6.92 -19.93
C GLU A 19 -29.67 6.08 -19.05
N TRP A 20 -29.69 6.34 -17.74
CA TRP A 20 -30.69 5.79 -16.83
C TRP A 20 -32.12 6.15 -17.23
N ALA A 21 -32.37 7.44 -17.50
CA ALA A 21 -33.70 7.89 -17.94
C ALA A 21 -34.12 7.24 -19.27
N ALA A 22 -33.17 7.05 -20.20
CA ALA A 22 -33.44 6.38 -21.47
C ALA A 22 -33.69 4.86 -21.30
N LEU A 23 -33.00 4.20 -20.36
CA LEU A 23 -33.25 2.79 -20.03
C LEU A 23 -34.62 2.60 -19.37
N GLU A 24 -35.05 3.53 -18.50
CA GLU A 24 -36.38 3.52 -17.90
C GLU A 24 -37.48 3.69 -18.96
N ALA A 25 -37.29 4.62 -19.90
CA ALA A 25 -38.21 4.79 -21.03
C ALA A 25 -38.27 3.53 -21.91
N HIS A 26 -37.14 2.87 -22.15
CA HIS A 26 -37.08 1.61 -22.88
C HIS A 26 -37.81 0.47 -22.13
N ALA A 27 -37.62 0.37 -20.81
CA ALA A 27 -38.24 -0.63 -19.96
C ALA A 27 -39.78 -0.53 -19.96
N ALA A 28 -40.35 0.66 -20.18
CA ALA A 28 -41.81 0.81 -20.33
C ALA A 28 -42.38 0.05 -21.53
N ALA A 29 -41.57 -0.22 -22.56
CA ALA A 29 -41.96 -0.94 -23.77
C ALA A 29 -41.37 -2.37 -23.86
N CYS A 30 -40.46 -2.75 -22.96
CA CYS A 30 -39.77 -4.05 -22.99
C CYS A 30 -39.91 -4.80 -21.65
N PRO A 31 -40.67 -5.92 -21.59
CA PRO A 31 -40.94 -6.61 -20.33
C PRO A 31 -39.68 -7.23 -19.69
N GLU A 32 -38.73 -7.73 -20.50
CA GLU A 32 -37.47 -8.29 -19.99
C GLU A 32 -36.61 -7.22 -19.30
N CYS A 33 -36.55 -6.01 -19.88
CA CYS A 33 -35.83 -4.90 -19.27
C CYS A 33 -36.55 -4.35 -18.05
N ALA A 34 -37.90 -4.34 -18.05
CA ALA A 34 -38.69 -3.91 -16.90
C ALA A 34 -38.45 -4.80 -15.66
N GLU A 35 -38.48 -6.12 -15.83
CA GLU A 35 -38.25 -7.07 -14.74
C GLU A 35 -36.87 -6.90 -14.12
N LYS A 36 -35.83 -6.83 -14.95
CA LYS A 36 -34.45 -6.67 -14.49
C LYS A 36 -34.20 -5.33 -13.83
N LEU A 37 -34.76 -4.25 -14.37
CA LEU A 37 -34.68 -2.93 -13.78
C LEU A 37 -35.41 -2.86 -12.43
N HIS A 38 -36.56 -3.55 -12.30
CA HIS A 38 -37.25 -3.67 -11.03
C HIS A 38 -36.43 -4.46 -10.00
N ALA A 39 -35.85 -5.60 -10.38
CA ALA A 39 -34.97 -6.39 -9.51
C ALA A 39 -33.77 -5.57 -9.04
N TRP A 40 -33.11 -4.84 -9.95
CA TRP A 40 -31.99 -3.96 -9.62
C TRP A 40 -32.40 -2.84 -8.65
N LYS A 41 -33.55 -2.19 -8.88
CA LYS A 41 -34.09 -1.17 -7.96
C LYS A 41 -34.42 -1.74 -6.58
N SER A 42 -34.95 -2.95 -6.52
CA SER A 42 -35.22 -3.62 -5.24
C SER A 42 -33.93 -3.91 -4.46
N LEU A 43 -32.87 -4.34 -5.16
CA LEU A 43 -31.55 -4.58 -4.58
C LEU A 43 -30.90 -3.28 -4.09
N SER A 44 -30.98 -2.19 -4.87
CA SER A 44 -30.38 -0.91 -4.46
C SER A 44 -31.09 -0.29 -3.25
N VAL A 45 -32.40 -0.47 -3.13
CA VAL A 45 -33.15 -0.10 -1.92
C VAL A 45 -32.74 -0.95 -0.72
N ALA A 46 -32.66 -2.27 -0.88
CA ALA A 46 -32.22 -3.17 0.20
C ALA A 46 -30.78 -2.86 0.64
N ALA A 47 -29.88 -2.59 -0.31
CA ALA A 47 -28.50 -2.21 -0.02
C ALA A 47 -28.41 -0.91 0.81
N LYS A 48 -29.25 0.09 0.52
CA LYS A 48 -29.33 1.31 1.34
C LYS A 48 -29.79 1.02 2.77
N GLN A 49 -30.66 0.04 2.97
CA GLN A 49 -31.12 -0.35 4.31
C GLN A 49 -30.04 -1.09 5.11
N LEU A 50 -29.04 -1.67 4.45
CA LEU A 50 -27.89 -2.31 5.10
C LEU A 50 -26.75 -1.33 5.43
N GLN A 51 -26.86 -0.06 5.05
CA GLN A 51 -25.85 0.94 5.38
C GLN A 51 -25.99 1.36 6.85
N ASP A 52 -25.34 0.62 7.74
CA ASP A 52 -25.28 0.90 9.19
C ASP A 52 -24.23 1.95 9.57
N TYR A 53 -23.67 2.67 8.60
CA TYR A 53 -22.69 3.73 8.87
C TYR A 53 -23.34 5.12 8.73
N SER A 54 -23.20 5.95 9.76
CA SER A 54 -23.51 7.37 9.65
C SER A 54 -22.39 8.08 8.89
N ALA A 55 -22.71 8.87 7.87
CA ALA A 55 -21.74 9.74 7.21
C ALA A 55 -21.08 10.66 8.25
N SER A 56 -19.81 10.42 8.56
CA SER A 56 -19.04 11.26 9.47
C SER A 56 -18.64 12.55 8.75
N PRO A 57 -19.13 13.73 9.17
CA PRO A 57 -18.83 15.01 8.51
C PRO A 57 -17.32 15.28 8.43
N GLU A 58 -16.57 14.86 9.44
CA GLU A 58 -15.11 15.01 9.53
C GLU A 58 -14.35 14.18 8.47
N LEU A 59 -14.93 13.07 8.02
CA LEU A 59 -14.34 12.24 6.98
C LEU A 59 -14.46 12.93 5.63
N TRP A 60 -15.60 13.56 5.36
CA TRP A 60 -15.85 14.27 4.11
C TRP A 60 -14.97 15.51 3.96
N THR A 61 -14.82 16.30 5.03
CA THR A 61 -13.92 17.48 5.02
C THR A 61 -12.45 17.08 4.79
N ARG A 62 -12.03 15.92 5.29
CA ARG A 62 -10.69 15.37 5.01
C ARG A 62 -10.53 14.91 3.57
N ILE A 63 -11.55 14.28 2.99
CA ILE A 63 -11.54 13.88 1.57
C ILE A 63 -11.47 15.11 0.67
N GLU A 64 -12.30 16.12 0.93
CA GLU A 64 -12.32 17.37 0.16
C GLU A 64 -10.95 18.07 0.20
N ARG A 65 -10.35 18.17 1.40
CA ARG A 65 -9.00 18.73 1.55
C ARG A 65 -7.95 17.92 0.82
N ALA A 66 -8.02 16.59 0.88
CA ALA A 66 -7.08 15.70 0.20
C ALA A 66 -7.18 15.83 -1.33
N LEU A 67 -8.38 16.03 -1.88
CA LEU A 67 -8.59 16.26 -3.31
C LEU A 67 -8.02 17.62 -3.75
N VAL A 68 -8.30 18.70 -3.00
CA VAL A 68 -7.73 20.03 -3.28
C VAL A 68 -6.19 20.00 -3.21
N GLU A 69 -5.62 19.28 -2.24
CA GLU A 69 -4.17 19.11 -2.14
C GLU A 69 -3.59 18.27 -3.28
N ALA A 70 -4.31 17.26 -3.77
CA ALA A 70 -3.90 16.45 -4.92
C ALA A 70 -3.87 17.30 -6.21
N ASP A 71 -4.92 18.07 -6.47
CA ASP A 71 -5.00 18.97 -7.62
C ASP A 71 -3.90 20.04 -7.58
N ALA A 72 -3.63 20.60 -6.39
CA ALA A 72 -2.55 21.58 -6.21
C ALA A 72 -1.15 20.98 -6.47
N ARG A 73 -0.92 19.70 -6.11
CA ARG A 73 0.34 18.99 -6.39
C ARG A 73 0.51 18.68 -7.87
N GLU A 74 -0.56 18.30 -8.56
CA GLU A 74 -0.52 18.10 -10.02
C GLU A 74 -0.21 19.41 -10.75
N ALA A 75 -0.86 20.51 -10.35
CA ALA A 75 -0.59 21.85 -10.88
C ALA A 75 0.88 22.27 -10.66
N HIS A 76 1.41 22.07 -9.46
CA HIS A 76 2.81 22.36 -9.14
C HIS A 76 3.80 21.51 -9.96
N CYS A 77 3.50 20.23 -10.19
CA CYS A 77 4.36 19.37 -10.99
C CYS A 77 4.32 19.76 -12.48
N ALA A 78 3.16 20.19 -12.98
CA ALA A 78 3.00 20.73 -14.33
C ALA A 78 3.77 22.05 -14.53
N GLU A 79 3.70 22.97 -13.56
CA GLU A 79 4.48 24.22 -13.58
C GLU A 79 5.99 23.98 -13.51
N ARG A 80 6.44 23.07 -12.64
CA ARG A 80 7.85 22.71 -12.55
C ARG A 80 8.36 22.13 -13.87
N LYS A 81 7.57 21.27 -14.52
CA LYS A 81 7.89 20.69 -15.84
C LYS A 81 7.97 21.77 -16.92
N ARG A 82 7.08 22.77 -16.88
CA ARG A 82 7.08 23.94 -17.78
C ARG A 82 8.31 24.84 -17.56
N TRP A 83 8.77 24.98 -16.32
CA TRP A 83 9.99 25.73 -16.00
C TRP A 83 11.27 25.01 -16.47
N PHE A 84 11.32 23.68 -16.36
CA PHE A 84 12.41 22.89 -16.94
C PHE A 84 12.41 22.90 -18.48
N SER A 85 11.26 23.14 -19.13
CA SER A 85 11.18 23.34 -20.58
C SER A 85 11.62 24.73 -21.05
N PHE A 86 11.82 25.70 -20.13
CA PHE A 86 12.27 27.06 -20.45
C PHE A 86 13.80 27.23 -20.32
N LEU A 87 14.53 26.17 -19.96
CA LEU A 87 15.99 26.16 -20.03
C LEU A 87 16.41 26.15 -21.52
N PRO A 88 17.08 27.20 -22.03
CA PRO A 88 17.54 27.22 -23.41
C PRO A 88 18.57 26.10 -23.61
N ASN A 89 18.43 25.37 -24.72
CA ASN A 89 19.35 24.31 -25.15
C ASN A 89 20.77 24.91 -25.30
N ILE A 90 21.58 24.82 -24.23
CA ILE A 90 22.94 25.36 -24.19
C ILE A 90 23.77 24.56 -25.20
N SER A 91 24.24 25.27 -26.22
CA SER A 91 24.83 24.72 -27.43
C SER A 91 26.04 23.81 -27.16
N LEU A 92 26.10 22.76 -27.99
CA LEU A 92 26.83 21.51 -27.79
C LEU A 92 28.35 21.46 -28.12
N PRO A 93 29.12 22.49 -28.54
CA PRO A 93 30.50 22.21 -28.94
C PRO A 93 31.53 22.28 -27.80
N ARG A 94 31.15 22.58 -26.55
CA ARG A 94 32.11 22.79 -25.44
C ARG A 94 31.85 21.92 -24.20
N GLN A 95 31.49 20.65 -24.35
CA GLN A 95 31.36 19.70 -23.22
C GLN A 95 31.98 18.30 -23.44
N THR A 96 32.72 18.08 -24.53
CA THR A 96 33.27 16.74 -24.85
C THR A 96 34.46 16.30 -23.98
N ALA A 97 34.97 17.16 -23.08
CA ALA A 97 36.02 16.77 -22.13
C ALA A 97 35.51 16.31 -20.76
N LEU A 98 34.26 16.67 -20.37
CA LEU A 98 33.69 16.34 -19.05
C LEU A 98 32.54 15.32 -19.11
N ALA A 99 31.97 15.08 -20.30
CA ALA A 99 30.87 14.12 -20.48
C ALA A 99 31.31 12.64 -20.31
N GLY A 100 32.57 12.30 -20.57
CA GLY A 100 33.07 10.92 -20.44
C GLY A 100 33.06 10.41 -18.99
N ALA A 101 33.39 11.26 -18.02
CA ALA A 101 33.43 10.88 -16.61
C ALA A 101 32.02 10.67 -16.03
N PHE A 102 31.05 11.52 -16.40
CA PHE A 102 29.67 11.38 -15.93
C PHE A 102 28.97 10.15 -16.52
N VAL A 103 29.24 9.80 -17.78
CA VAL A 103 28.67 8.57 -18.38
C VAL A 103 29.20 7.33 -17.66
N LEU A 104 30.49 7.27 -17.31
CA LEU A 104 31.05 6.15 -16.56
C LEU A 104 30.51 6.07 -15.13
N ILE A 105 30.34 7.21 -14.45
CA ILE A 105 29.72 7.22 -13.11
C ILE A 105 28.26 6.79 -13.18
N LEU A 106 27.50 7.25 -14.18
CA LEU A 106 26.11 6.86 -14.36
C LEU A 106 25.97 5.38 -14.74
N THR A 107 26.81 4.82 -15.59
CA THR A 107 26.74 3.39 -15.95
C THR A 107 27.15 2.50 -14.79
N VAL A 108 28.15 2.87 -13.99
CA VAL A 108 28.54 2.13 -12.78
C VAL A 108 27.45 2.25 -11.72
N SER A 109 26.86 3.43 -11.52
CA SER A 109 25.77 3.64 -10.56
C SER A 109 24.51 2.89 -10.97
N VAL A 110 24.12 2.94 -12.24
CA VAL A 110 22.96 2.21 -12.77
C VAL A 110 23.19 0.71 -12.71
N SER A 111 24.38 0.22 -13.08
CA SER A 111 24.70 -1.22 -12.97
C SER A 111 24.68 -1.66 -11.51
N TRP A 112 25.19 -0.82 -10.60
CA TRP A 112 25.18 -1.13 -9.18
C TRP A 112 23.77 -1.18 -8.60
N ILE A 113 22.94 -0.21 -8.99
CA ILE A 113 21.52 -0.15 -8.67
C ILE A 113 20.78 -1.37 -9.26
N TYR A 114 21.09 -1.78 -10.49
CA TYR A 114 20.44 -2.94 -11.13
C TYR A 114 20.86 -4.28 -10.50
N LEU A 115 22.07 -4.37 -9.97
CA LEU A 115 22.58 -5.56 -9.27
C LEU A 115 22.11 -5.63 -7.81
N HIS A 116 21.89 -4.49 -7.14
CA HIS A 116 21.43 -4.44 -5.75
C HIS A 116 19.93 -4.27 -5.56
N GLN A 117 19.22 -3.67 -6.52
CA GLN A 117 17.77 -3.58 -6.49
C GLN A 117 17.19 -4.80 -7.17
N ARG A 118 16.57 -5.68 -6.38
CA ARG A 118 15.59 -6.64 -6.94
C ARG A 118 14.60 -5.82 -7.78
N PRO A 119 14.35 -6.19 -9.05
CA PRO A 119 13.56 -5.36 -9.95
C PRO A 119 12.12 -5.25 -9.43
N VAL A 120 11.80 -4.11 -8.82
CA VAL A 120 10.41 -3.70 -8.60
C VAL A 120 9.87 -3.33 -9.97
N LYS A 121 9.11 -4.26 -10.58
CA LYS A 121 8.43 -4.03 -11.85
C LYS A 121 7.49 -2.81 -11.69
N PRO A 122 7.54 -1.81 -12.59
CA PRO A 122 6.59 -0.71 -12.58
C PRO A 122 5.18 -1.23 -12.86
N GLY A 123 4.23 -0.74 -12.06
CA GLY A 123 2.93 -1.32 -11.82
C GLY A 123 1.98 -1.31 -13.00
N GLN A 124 1.31 -2.45 -13.18
CA GLN A 124 0.13 -2.66 -14.01
C GLN A 124 -1.09 -2.75 -13.05
N PRO A 125 -2.29 -2.29 -13.44
CA PRO A 125 -3.34 -1.91 -12.49
C PRO A 125 -3.88 -3.10 -11.69
N ASP A 126 -4.23 -2.77 -10.44
CA ASP A 126 -4.73 -3.58 -9.35
C ASP A 126 -5.45 -4.87 -9.75
N SER A 127 -4.69 -5.96 -9.86
CA SER A 127 -5.26 -7.30 -9.86
C SER A 127 -5.29 -7.83 -8.42
N PRO A 128 -6.43 -8.34 -7.91
CA PRO A 128 -6.54 -8.89 -6.55
C PRO A 128 -5.54 -10.04 -6.28
N LEU A 129 -5.04 -10.69 -7.33
CA LEU A 129 -3.97 -11.70 -7.26
C LEU A 129 -2.60 -11.14 -6.84
N LEU A 130 -2.33 -9.86 -7.11
CA LEU A 130 -1.08 -9.20 -6.68
C LEU A 130 -1.10 -8.92 -5.17
N LYS A 131 -2.28 -8.65 -4.60
CA LYS A 131 -2.44 -8.51 -3.15
C LYS A 131 -2.16 -9.84 -2.44
N SER A 132 -2.66 -10.97 -2.95
CA SER A 132 -2.33 -12.28 -2.38
C SER A 132 -0.86 -12.66 -2.54
N ALA A 133 -0.23 -12.32 -3.68
CA ALA A 133 1.20 -12.57 -3.87
C ALA A 133 2.08 -11.74 -2.92
N ALA A 134 1.75 -10.45 -2.74
CA ALA A 134 2.44 -9.58 -1.80
C ALA A 134 2.23 -10.02 -0.34
N LEU A 135 1.02 -10.47 0.01
CA LEU A 135 0.74 -11.01 1.35
C LEU A 135 1.52 -12.30 1.63
N ASN A 136 1.59 -13.22 0.65
CA ASN A 136 2.37 -14.46 0.79
C ASN A 136 3.87 -14.17 0.94
N GLU A 137 4.41 -13.19 0.21
CA GLU A 137 5.81 -12.78 0.37
C GLU A 137 6.07 -12.25 1.79
N VAL A 138 5.18 -11.39 2.30
CA VAL A 138 5.28 -10.84 3.67
C VAL A 138 5.18 -11.96 4.71
N GLU A 139 4.27 -12.91 4.55
CA GLU A 139 4.12 -14.06 5.47
C GLU A 139 5.34 -14.99 5.45
N SER A 140 5.91 -15.25 4.27
CA SER A 140 7.14 -16.04 4.18
C SER A 140 8.31 -15.34 4.87
N THR A 141 8.39 -14.01 4.71
CA THR A 141 9.40 -13.16 5.35
C THR A 141 9.21 -13.15 6.87
N GLU A 142 7.96 -13.02 7.32
CA GLU A 142 7.55 -13.08 8.73
C GLU A 142 8.08 -14.36 9.39
N SER A 143 7.82 -15.52 8.77
CA SER A 143 8.26 -16.82 9.29
C SER A 143 9.78 -16.97 9.34
N ALA A 144 10.50 -16.28 8.44
CA ALA A 144 11.96 -16.28 8.44
C ALA A 144 12.51 -15.44 9.61
N TYR A 145 11.90 -14.29 9.88
CA TYR A 145 12.23 -13.46 11.05
C TYR A 145 11.93 -14.19 12.36
N GLU A 146 10.79 -14.87 12.47
CA GLU A 146 10.45 -15.67 13.66
C GLU A 146 11.55 -16.70 13.96
N LYS A 147 11.98 -17.46 12.95
CA LYS A 147 13.07 -18.45 13.12
C LYS A 147 14.40 -17.81 13.52
N ALA A 148 14.72 -16.66 12.94
CA ALA A 148 15.94 -15.92 13.30
C ALA A 148 15.89 -15.43 14.74
N ILE A 149 14.75 -14.87 15.15
CA ILE A 149 14.49 -14.40 16.52
C ILE A 149 14.55 -15.55 17.51
N ASP A 150 13.97 -16.71 17.21
CA ASP A 150 14.00 -17.87 18.12
C ASP A 150 15.43 -18.35 18.37
N LYS A 151 16.27 -18.36 17.32
CA LYS A 151 17.69 -18.66 17.44
C LYS A 151 18.42 -17.64 18.32
N LEU A 152 18.28 -16.35 18.00
CA LEU A 152 18.94 -15.27 18.73
C LEU A 152 18.47 -15.18 20.18
N ALA A 153 17.18 -15.37 20.45
CA ALA A 153 16.62 -15.39 21.79
C ALA A 153 17.17 -16.57 22.60
N GLY A 154 17.39 -17.73 21.97
CA GLY A 154 18.07 -18.87 22.59
C GLY A 154 19.50 -18.54 23.02
N GLU A 155 20.24 -17.86 22.16
CA GLU A 155 21.63 -17.43 22.41
C GLU A 155 21.73 -16.30 23.45
N ALA A 156 20.78 -15.36 23.45
CA ALA A 156 20.74 -14.21 24.36
C ALA A 156 20.16 -14.54 25.75
N LYS A 157 19.43 -15.66 25.89
CA LYS A 157 18.80 -16.12 27.13
C LYS A 157 19.70 -16.10 28.38
N PRO A 158 20.98 -16.55 28.36
CA PRO A 158 21.84 -16.47 29.53
C PRO A 158 22.15 -15.02 29.94
N GLN A 159 22.35 -14.12 28.98
CA GLN A 159 22.68 -12.71 29.23
C GLN A 159 21.48 -11.90 29.75
N LEU A 160 20.27 -12.28 29.33
CA LEU A 160 19.02 -11.64 29.77
C LEU A 160 18.54 -12.09 31.15
N LYS A 161 18.94 -13.30 31.60
CA LYS A 161 18.51 -13.84 32.91
C LYS A 161 19.22 -13.20 34.10
N ASP A 162 20.45 -12.76 33.91
CA ASP A 162 21.24 -12.07 34.93
C ASP A 162 21.83 -10.80 34.32
N PRO A 163 21.06 -9.70 34.25
CA PRO A 163 21.50 -8.47 33.62
C PRO A 163 22.62 -7.85 34.45
N ALA A 164 23.86 -8.15 34.07
CA ALA A 164 25.07 -7.68 34.75
C ALA A 164 25.25 -6.15 34.67
N THR A 165 24.49 -5.47 33.78
CA THR A 165 24.59 -4.03 33.57
C THR A 165 23.21 -3.36 33.48
N PRO A 166 23.07 -2.07 33.84
CA PRO A 166 21.83 -1.32 33.66
C PRO A 166 21.34 -1.27 32.21
N LEU A 167 22.28 -1.35 31.25
CA LEU A 167 21.97 -1.41 29.82
C LEU A 167 21.25 -2.73 29.46
N MET A 168 21.71 -3.87 29.99
CA MET A 168 21.05 -5.16 29.81
C MET A 168 19.64 -5.20 30.41
N ALA A 169 19.45 -4.55 31.57
CA ALA A 169 18.12 -4.41 32.17
C ALA A 169 17.17 -3.61 31.26
N ASN A 170 17.66 -2.52 30.64
CA ASN A 170 16.87 -1.74 29.68
C ASN A 170 16.51 -2.54 28.43
N TYR A 171 17.44 -3.31 27.87
CA TYR A 171 17.14 -4.19 26.74
C TYR A 171 16.13 -5.27 27.11
N HIS A 172 16.21 -5.84 28.31
CA HIS A 172 15.23 -6.80 28.80
C HIS A 172 13.82 -6.19 28.89
N GLU A 173 13.69 -4.99 29.45
CA GLU A 173 12.41 -4.26 29.48
C GLU A 173 11.89 -3.97 28.06
N LYS A 174 12.76 -3.52 27.15
CA LYS A 174 12.40 -3.28 25.75
C LYS A 174 11.90 -4.56 25.07
N LEU A 175 12.56 -5.69 25.28
CA LEU A 175 12.15 -6.98 24.73
C LEU A 175 10.78 -7.43 25.27
N LEU A 176 10.50 -7.21 26.56
CA LEU A 176 9.17 -7.48 27.12
C LEU A 176 8.07 -6.64 26.46
N VAL A 177 8.34 -5.36 26.22
CA VAL A 177 7.40 -4.46 25.53
C VAL A 177 7.18 -4.94 24.08
N LEU A 178 8.26 -5.24 23.36
CA LEU A 178 8.17 -5.75 21.98
C LEU A 178 7.39 -7.06 21.91
N ASP A 179 7.61 -7.98 22.86
CA ASP A 179 6.90 -9.25 22.93
C ASP A 179 5.40 -9.07 23.14
N SER A 180 5.00 -8.14 24.02
CA SER A 180 3.58 -7.80 24.21
C SER A 180 2.96 -7.20 22.96
N ALA A 181 3.64 -6.26 22.28
CA ALA A 181 3.15 -5.64 21.06
C ALA A 181 3.03 -6.63 19.90
N ILE A 182 3.98 -7.55 19.76
CA ILE A 182 3.93 -8.65 18.77
C ILE A 182 2.74 -9.57 19.05
N ALA A 183 2.49 -9.91 20.32
CA ALA A 183 1.35 -10.75 20.70
C ALA A 183 0.01 -10.07 20.34
N ASP A 184 -0.13 -8.78 20.63
CA ASP A 184 -1.34 -8.01 20.30
C ASP A 184 -1.56 -7.90 18.79
N LEU A 185 -0.50 -7.62 18.03
CA LEU A 185 -0.57 -7.53 16.56
C LEU A 185 -0.89 -8.89 15.94
N ARG A 186 -0.33 -9.99 16.44
CA ARG A 186 -0.68 -11.36 16.00
C ARG A 186 -2.15 -11.68 16.27
N ALA A 187 -2.67 -11.32 17.45
CA ALA A 187 -4.08 -11.53 17.79
C ALA A 187 -5.00 -10.76 16.84
N GLN A 188 -4.68 -9.50 16.54
CA GLN A 188 -5.44 -8.67 15.60
C GLN A 188 -5.31 -9.15 14.14
N ALA A 189 -4.13 -9.58 13.73
CA ALA A 189 -3.88 -10.13 12.40
C ALA A 189 -4.61 -11.46 12.19
N GLY A 190 -4.74 -12.30 13.22
CA GLY A 190 -5.54 -13.52 13.17
C GLY A 190 -7.03 -13.26 12.94
N LEU A 191 -7.56 -12.16 13.47
CA LEU A 191 -8.95 -11.73 13.22
C LEU A 191 -9.14 -11.17 11.81
N ASN A 192 -8.10 -10.57 11.22
CA ASN A 192 -8.15 -9.95 9.89
C ASN A 192 -6.90 -10.28 9.03
N PRO A 193 -6.78 -11.51 8.52
CA PRO A 193 -5.56 -11.97 7.83
C PRO A 193 -5.20 -11.19 6.57
N SER A 194 -6.20 -10.58 5.92
CA SER A 194 -6.03 -9.79 4.69
C SER A 194 -5.64 -8.32 4.94
N ASN A 195 -5.51 -7.89 6.20
CA ASN A 195 -5.10 -6.53 6.52
C ASN A 195 -3.58 -6.37 6.34
N ALA A 196 -3.18 -5.90 5.17
CA ALA A 196 -1.78 -5.68 4.83
C ALA A 196 -1.06 -4.74 5.80
N GLN A 197 -1.74 -3.74 6.36
CA GLN A 197 -1.13 -2.78 7.27
C GLN A 197 -0.73 -3.43 8.60
N LEU A 198 -1.55 -4.33 9.14
CA LEU A 198 -1.20 -5.09 10.36
C LEU A 198 0.01 -6.00 10.11
N ARG A 199 0.08 -6.65 8.95
CA ARG A 199 1.24 -7.50 8.58
C ARG A 199 2.53 -6.69 8.46
N TYR A 200 2.48 -5.48 7.88
CA TYR A 200 3.65 -4.59 7.84
C TYR A 200 4.09 -4.13 9.22
N GLN A 201 3.15 -3.78 10.10
CA GLN A 201 3.46 -3.39 11.48
C GLN A 201 4.09 -4.54 12.26
N LEU A 202 3.56 -5.76 12.11
CA LEU A 202 4.08 -6.95 12.74
C LEU A 202 5.51 -7.27 12.26
N LEU A 203 5.77 -7.16 10.96
CA LEU A 203 7.11 -7.31 10.39
C LEU A 203 8.10 -6.31 10.98
N ALA A 204 7.71 -5.04 11.11
CA ALA A 204 8.55 -4.00 11.72
C ALA A 204 8.88 -4.32 13.19
N MET A 205 7.93 -4.86 13.95
CA MET A 205 8.18 -5.28 15.34
C MET A 205 9.15 -6.47 15.41
N TYR A 206 9.07 -7.44 14.51
CA TYR A 206 10.05 -8.52 14.46
C TYR A 206 11.46 -8.01 14.13
N GLN A 207 11.59 -7.10 13.17
CA GLN A 207 12.87 -6.50 12.82
C GLN A 207 13.50 -5.77 14.02
N GLU A 208 12.70 -5.01 14.76
CA GLU A 208 13.15 -4.31 15.96
C GLU A 208 13.55 -5.29 17.09
N LYS A 209 12.79 -6.38 17.26
CA LYS A 209 13.13 -7.45 18.23
C LYS A 209 14.42 -8.15 17.86
N GLN A 210 14.62 -8.51 16.59
CA GLN A 210 15.86 -9.10 16.10
C GLN A 210 17.04 -8.17 16.40
N LYS A 211 16.94 -6.90 16.00
CA LYS A 211 17.99 -5.91 16.22
C LYS A 211 18.34 -5.77 17.71
N THR A 212 17.33 -5.71 18.57
CA THR A 212 17.53 -5.62 20.02
C THR A 212 18.23 -6.87 20.57
N LEU A 213 17.92 -8.06 20.06
CA LEU A 213 18.62 -9.30 20.45
C LEU A 213 20.08 -9.32 19.97
N GLU A 214 20.35 -8.80 18.77
CA GLU A 214 21.71 -8.64 18.26
C GLU A 214 22.51 -7.66 19.14
N GLU A 215 21.92 -6.52 19.51
CA GLU A 215 22.53 -5.54 20.43
C GLU A 215 22.82 -6.14 21.81
N VAL A 216 21.92 -6.99 22.32
CA VAL A 216 22.14 -7.73 23.57
C VAL A 216 23.37 -8.64 23.45
N LEU A 217 23.44 -9.45 22.39
CA LEU A 217 24.54 -10.38 22.17
C LEU A 217 25.89 -9.65 21.97
N GLU A 218 25.87 -8.47 21.36
CA GLU A 218 27.07 -7.64 21.21
C GLU A 218 27.53 -7.04 22.53
N ALA A 219 26.62 -6.49 23.33
CA ALA A 219 26.95 -5.88 24.60
C ALA A 219 27.20 -6.90 25.73
N GLY A 220 26.89 -8.17 25.52
CA GLY A 220 27.26 -9.28 26.40
C GLY A 220 28.58 -9.98 26.05
N LYS A 221 29.30 -9.55 25.00
CA LYS A 221 30.68 -9.96 24.71
C LYS A 221 31.67 -9.15 25.54
#